data_AF-A0A9W8HTC2-F1
#
_entry.id   AF-A0A9W8HTC2-F1
#
_cell.length_a   1.000
_cell.length_b   1.000
_cell.length_c   1.000
_cell.angle_alpha   90.00
_cell.angle_beta   90.00
_cell.angle_gamma   90.00
#
_symmetry.space_group_name_H-M   'P 1'
#
loop_
_entity.id
_entity.type
_entity.pdbx_description
1 polymer ?
#
loop_
_entity_poly.entity_id
_entity_poly.type
_entity_poly.pdbx_seq_one_letter_code
_entity_poly.pdbx_strand_id
1 'polypeptide(L)'
;MMNHGVPPTNYPAYPYPPDPGPREIQIVAPPPQFRRFGNAAALGLITFGICTVQESMMIAGMSVGYGHGTRAMTGQSIAVAGIAQFAGGLWQIANGDTFEGAAFSSFGASWFAKGIGQVPGTGVLDYQENESPDLARKQNGIITLAWGIWVLILLAGNVKSH
;
A
#
# COMPACT_ATOMS: atom_id res chain seq x y z
N MET A 1 -2.70 -14.22 96.35
CA MET A 1 -2.67 -13.20 95.27
C MET A 1 -1.38 -13.42 94.50
N MET A 2 -1.45 -14.05 93.31
CA MET A 2 -0.26 -14.34 92.49
C MET A 2 0.04 -13.13 91.60
N ASN A 3 1.22 -12.54 91.78
CA ASN A 3 1.77 -11.48 90.95
C ASN A 3 2.27 -12.10 89.63
N HIS A 4 1.52 -11.95 88.56
CA HIS A 4 1.96 -12.35 87.22
C HIS A 4 2.88 -11.25 86.67
N GLY A 5 4.17 -11.35 86.96
CA GLY A 5 5.19 -10.51 86.35
C GLY A 5 5.23 -10.73 84.84
N VAL A 6 5.00 -9.67 84.07
CA VAL A 6 5.23 -9.67 82.61
C VAL A 6 6.73 -9.82 82.38
N PRO A 7 7.21 -10.84 81.63
CA PRO A 7 8.64 -10.98 81.37
C PRO A 7 9.14 -9.79 80.53
N PRO A 8 10.33 -9.23 80.80
CA PRO A 8 10.88 -8.15 79.99
C PRO A 8 11.18 -8.67 78.58
N THR A 9 10.44 -8.18 77.59
CA THR A 9 10.68 -8.48 76.17
C THR A 9 11.86 -7.66 75.69
N ASN A 10 13.07 -8.24 75.74
CA ASN A 10 14.29 -7.60 75.27
C ASN A 10 14.48 -7.81 73.76
N TYR A 11 13.50 -7.39 72.95
CA TYR A 11 13.65 -7.40 71.49
C TYR A 11 14.45 -6.16 71.05
N PRO A 12 15.55 -6.31 70.31
CA PRO A 12 16.25 -5.16 69.76
C PRO A 12 15.31 -4.43 68.81
N ALA A 13 15.14 -3.12 69.00
CA ALA A 13 14.43 -2.27 68.07
C ALA A 13 15.23 -2.21 66.76
N TYR A 14 14.82 -2.99 65.76
CA TYR A 14 15.36 -2.81 64.41
C TYR A 14 14.88 -1.43 63.91
N PRO A 15 15.79 -0.55 63.46
CA PRO A 15 15.37 0.71 62.87
C PRO A 15 14.52 0.40 61.64
N TYR A 16 13.29 0.94 61.60
CA TYR A 16 12.50 0.94 60.38
C TYR A 16 13.31 1.65 59.29
N PRO A 17 13.40 1.10 58.06
CA PRO A 17 14.00 1.83 56.95
C PRO A 17 13.33 3.20 56.82
N PRO A 18 14.08 4.27 56.55
CA PRO A 18 13.48 5.58 56.31
C PRO A 18 12.46 5.47 55.18
N ASP A 19 11.29 6.05 55.41
CA ASP A 19 10.15 5.99 54.50
C ASP A 19 10.60 6.46 53.11
N PRO A 20 10.56 5.61 52.05
CA PRO A 20 10.91 6.07 50.72
C PRO A 20 9.94 7.20 50.38
N GLY A 21 10.48 8.40 50.18
CA GLY A 21 9.70 9.60 49.93
C GLY A 21 8.64 9.43 48.82
N PRO A 22 7.73 10.39 48.65
CA PRO A 22 6.56 10.26 47.78
C PRO A 22 6.95 9.68 46.42
N ARG A 23 6.51 8.44 46.13
CA ARG A 23 6.77 7.82 44.84
C ARG A 23 5.97 8.60 43.81
N GLU A 24 6.68 9.32 42.94
CA GLU A 24 6.07 9.93 41.77
C GLU A 24 5.48 8.81 40.91
N ILE A 25 4.16 8.71 40.88
CA ILE A 25 3.46 7.75 40.03
C ILE A 25 3.55 8.28 38.60
N GLN A 26 4.54 7.81 37.84
CA GLN A 26 4.56 8.07 36.41
C GLN A 26 3.39 7.34 35.74
N ILE A 27 2.35 8.09 35.41
CA ILE A 27 1.26 7.61 34.55
C ILE A 27 1.81 7.55 33.14
N VAL A 28 2.41 6.40 32.78
CA VAL A 28 2.77 6.10 31.40
C VAL A 28 1.47 5.81 30.67
N ALA A 29 1.02 6.75 29.82
CA ALA A 29 -0.08 6.50 28.91
C ALA A 29 0.28 5.26 28.06
N PRO A 30 -0.66 4.30 27.87
CA PRO A 30 -0.42 3.20 26.95
C PRO A 30 0.02 3.77 25.60
N PRO A 31 1.04 3.20 24.95
CA PRO A 31 1.43 3.64 23.61
C PRO A 31 0.17 3.63 22.73
N PRO A 32 -0.03 4.64 21.87
CA PRO A 32 -1.23 4.74 21.04
C PRO A 32 -1.39 3.43 20.27
N GLN A 33 -2.43 2.67 20.62
CA GLN A 33 -2.79 1.45 19.93
C GLN A 33 -3.53 1.83 18.64
N PHE A 34 -2.77 2.24 17.61
CA PHE A 34 -3.33 2.29 16.27
C PHE A 34 -3.78 0.87 15.91
N ARG A 35 -5.05 0.69 15.56
CA ARG A 35 -5.51 -0.61 15.04
C ARG A 35 -4.64 -0.95 13.84
N ARG A 36 -4.09 -2.16 13.80
CA ARG A 36 -3.40 -2.67 12.61
C ARG A 36 -4.40 -2.68 11.46
N PHE A 37 -4.05 -2.03 10.34
CA PHE A 37 -4.87 -2.16 9.15
C PHE A 37 -4.73 -3.57 8.55
N GLY A 38 -5.68 -3.92 7.67
CA GLY A 38 -5.55 -5.13 6.87
C GLY A 38 -4.35 -5.05 5.92
N ASN A 39 -3.82 -6.22 5.53
CA ASN A 39 -2.78 -6.31 4.52
C ASN A 39 -3.37 -5.97 3.14
N ALA A 40 -3.01 -4.81 2.59
CA ALA A 40 -3.51 -4.35 1.31
C ALA A 40 -2.71 -4.88 0.11
N ALA A 41 -1.61 -5.61 0.34
CA ALA A 41 -0.81 -6.23 -0.72
C ALA A 41 -1.63 -7.20 -1.57
N ALA A 42 -2.51 -7.98 -0.94
CA ALA A 42 -3.41 -8.89 -1.65
C ALA A 42 -4.33 -8.14 -2.64
N LEU A 43 -4.83 -6.97 -2.25
CA LEU A 43 -5.64 -6.11 -3.12
C LEU A 43 -4.79 -5.58 -4.29
N GLY A 44 -3.62 -5.02 -3.99
CA GLY A 44 -2.72 -4.48 -5.01
C GLY A 44 -2.30 -5.52 -6.06
N LEU A 45 -2.00 -6.75 -5.62
CA LEU A 45 -1.60 -7.84 -6.50
C LEU A 45 -2.74 -8.38 -7.35
N ILE A 46 -3.93 -8.61 -6.77
CA ILE A 46 -5.04 -9.21 -7.51
C ILE A 46 -5.59 -8.26 -8.58
N THR A 47 -5.68 -6.96 -8.27
CA THR A 47 -6.15 -5.95 -9.24
C THR A 47 -5.18 -5.80 -10.41
N PHE A 48 -3.88 -5.84 -10.13
CA PHE A 48 -2.85 -5.82 -11.17
C PHE A 48 -2.88 -7.07 -12.03
N GLY A 49 -2.90 -8.25 -11.39
CA GLY A 49 -2.80 -9.54 -12.06
C GLY A 49 -3.98 -9.77 -13.01
N ILE A 50 -5.21 -9.51 -12.55
CA ILE A 50 -6.42 -9.71 -13.37
C ILE A 50 -6.37 -8.85 -14.64
N CYS A 51 -6.15 -7.54 -14.51
CA CYS A 51 -6.13 -6.67 -15.69
C CYS A 51 -4.93 -6.94 -16.60
N THR A 52 -3.77 -7.29 -16.06
CA THR A 52 -2.60 -7.63 -16.89
C THR A 52 -2.84 -8.88 -17.73
N VAL A 53 -3.47 -9.91 -17.14
CA VAL A 53 -3.86 -11.12 -17.87
C VAL A 53 -4.87 -10.80 -18.97
N GLN A 54 -5.93 -10.05 -18.65
CA GLN A 54 -6.92 -9.65 -19.65
C GLN A 54 -6.31 -8.83 -20.80
N GLU A 55 -5.44 -7.88 -20.48
CA GLU A 55 -4.75 -7.09 -21.50
C GLU A 55 -3.86 -7.99 -22.37
N SER A 56 -3.11 -8.89 -21.76
CA SER A 56 -2.25 -9.83 -22.48
C SER A 56 -3.05 -10.70 -23.45
N MET A 57 -4.22 -11.20 -23.01
CA MET A 57 -5.14 -11.97 -23.87
C MET A 57 -5.67 -11.14 -25.04
N MET A 58 -6.02 -9.87 -24.82
CA MET A 58 -6.46 -8.98 -25.90
C MET A 58 -5.34 -8.71 -26.90
N ILE A 59 -4.12 -8.42 -26.44
CA ILE A 59 -2.94 -8.19 -27.28
C ILE A 59 -2.59 -9.47 -28.06
N ALA A 60 -2.75 -10.64 -27.46
CA ALA A 60 -2.55 -11.94 -28.10
C ALA A 60 -3.63 -12.31 -29.15
N GLY A 61 -4.61 -11.43 -29.39
CA GLY A 61 -5.65 -11.64 -30.40
C GLY A 61 -6.77 -12.58 -29.96
N MET A 62 -6.89 -12.89 -28.66
CA MET A 62 -8.00 -13.70 -28.12
C MET A 62 -9.32 -12.91 -28.01
N SER A 63 -9.32 -11.63 -28.40
CA SER A 63 -10.51 -10.78 -28.39
C SER A 63 -11.50 -11.21 -29.48
N VAL A 64 -12.75 -11.46 -29.09
CA VAL A 64 -13.84 -11.78 -30.02
C VAL A 64 -14.73 -10.55 -30.23
N GLY A 65 -14.68 -9.95 -31.42
CA GLY A 65 -15.56 -8.83 -31.79
C GLY A 65 -14.92 -7.78 -32.69
N TYR A 66 -15.73 -7.23 -33.60
CA TYR A 66 -15.32 -6.26 -34.63
C TYR A 66 -14.94 -4.90 -34.01
N GLY A 67 -13.76 -4.37 -34.32
CA GLY A 67 -13.46 -2.93 -34.34
C GLY A 67 -13.27 -2.17 -33.01
N HIS A 68 -13.45 -2.78 -31.84
CA HIS A 68 -13.36 -2.07 -30.55
C HIS A 68 -12.27 -2.62 -29.63
N GLY A 69 -11.03 -2.66 -30.13
CA GLY A 69 -9.85 -2.87 -29.31
C GLY A 69 -9.88 -1.98 -28.06
N THR A 70 -9.44 -2.54 -26.93
CA THR A 70 -9.23 -1.88 -25.63
C THR A 70 -10.44 -1.27 -24.89
N ARG A 71 -11.53 -0.86 -25.56
CA ARG A 71 -12.71 -0.26 -24.91
C ARG A 71 -13.39 -1.18 -23.90
N ALA A 72 -13.36 -2.50 -24.13
CA ALA A 72 -13.94 -3.48 -23.22
C ALA A 72 -13.30 -3.44 -21.82
N MET A 73 -12.04 -2.99 -21.73
CA MET A 73 -11.30 -2.92 -20.47
C MET A 73 -11.26 -1.52 -19.86
N THR A 74 -11.88 -0.51 -20.47
CA THR A 74 -11.86 0.86 -19.96
C THR A 74 -12.37 0.94 -18.52
N GLY A 75 -13.53 0.34 -18.23
CA GLY A 75 -14.08 0.32 -16.87
C GLY A 75 -13.19 -0.42 -15.86
N GLN A 76 -12.58 -1.54 -16.25
CA GLN A 76 -11.70 -2.30 -15.36
C GLN A 76 -10.37 -1.58 -15.12
N SER A 77 -9.82 -0.93 -16.15
CA SER A 77 -8.62 -0.10 -16.04
C SER A 77 -8.83 1.07 -15.09
N ILE A 78 -10.00 1.71 -15.12
CA ILE A 78 -10.35 2.81 -14.22
C ILE A 78 -10.59 2.30 -12.79
N ALA A 79 -11.51 1.35 -12.62
CA ALA A 79 -12.01 1.00 -11.30
C ALA A 79 -11.15 -0.04 -10.56
N VAL A 80 -10.76 -1.12 -11.25
CA VAL A 80 -10.10 -2.28 -10.65
C VAL A 80 -8.59 -2.07 -10.61
N ALA A 81 -7.93 -2.07 -11.76
CA ALA A 81 -6.49 -1.84 -11.81
C ALA A 81 -6.12 -0.39 -11.52
N GLY A 82 -7.05 0.56 -11.64
CA GLY A 82 -6.82 1.97 -11.37
C GLY A 82 -7.02 2.34 -9.91
N ILE A 83 -8.26 2.71 -9.57
CA ILE A 83 -8.64 3.24 -8.26
C ILE A 83 -8.38 2.23 -7.14
N ALA A 84 -8.82 0.97 -7.28
CA ALA A 84 -8.66 -0.02 -6.22
C ALA A 84 -7.18 -0.36 -5.97
N GLN A 85 -6.37 -0.49 -7.02
CA GLN A 85 -4.93 -0.71 -6.87
C GLN A 85 -4.22 0.50 -6.25
N PHE A 86 -4.57 1.71 -6.69
CA PHE A 86 -4.04 2.95 -6.13
C PHE A 86 -4.36 3.08 -4.63
N ALA A 87 -5.61 2.83 -4.26
CA ALA A 87 -6.04 2.81 -2.86
C ALA A 87 -5.28 1.76 -2.05
N GLY A 88 -5.06 0.56 -2.60
CA GLY A 88 -4.24 -0.49 -1.98
C GLY A 88 -2.81 -0.03 -1.73
N GLY A 89 -2.21 0.71 -2.66
CA GLY A 89 -0.89 1.32 -2.51
C GLY A 89 -0.84 2.35 -1.38
N LEU A 90 -1.78 3.29 -1.32
CA LEU A 90 -1.88 4.26 -0.22
C LEU A 90 -2.02 3.56 1.14
N TRP A 91 -2.78 2.48 1.18
CA TRP A 91 -2.96 1.68 2.40
C TRP A 91 -1.69 0.92 2.79
N GLN A 92 -0.88 0.46 1.83
CA GLN A 92 0.43 -0.13 2.14
C GLN A 92 1.42 0.90 2.69
N ILE A 93 1.41 2.13 2.17
CA ILE A 93 2.18 3.23 2.77
C ILE A 93 1.74 3.46 4.21
N ALA A 94 0.42 3.45 4.49
CA ALA A 94 -0.11 3.56 5.84
C ALA A 94 0.27 2.39 6.77
N ASN A 95 0.50 1.20 6.20
CA ASN A 95 1.04 0.02 6.90
C ASN A 95 2.55 0.06 7.12
N GLY A 96 3.25 1.08 6.60
CA GLY A 96 4.70 1.23 6.69
C GLY A 96 5.47 0.53 5.56
N ASP A 97 4.79 -0.07 4.58
CA ASP A 97 5.43 -0.62 3.39
C ASP A 97 5.45 0.42 2.26
N THR A 98 6.57 1.14 2.18
CA THR A 98 6.77 2.16 1.16
C THR A 98 7.05 1.56 -0.22
N PHE A 99 7.67 0.38 -0.27
CA PHE A 99 8.07 -0.24 -1.53
C PHE A 99 6.83 -0.75 -2.28
N GLU A 100 6.03 -1.60 -1.63
CA GLU A 100 4.76 -2.07 -2.19
C GLU A 100 3.79 -0.90 -2.39
N GLY A 101 3.78 0.05 -1.45
CA GLY A 101 2.98 1.26 -1.55
C GLY A 101 3.27 2.06 -2.81
N ALA A 102 4.55 2.30 -3.13
CA ALA A 102 4.98 2.97 -4.36
C ALA A 102 4.66 2.13 -5.61
N ALA A 103 4.89 0.82 -5.57
CA ALA A 103 4.59 -0.08 -6.67
C ALA A 103 3.09 -0.05 -7.02
N PHE A 104 2.21 -0.35 -6.07
CA PHE A 104 0.76 -0.40 -6.32
C PHE A 104 0.18 0.97 -6.66
N SER A 105 0.64 2.05 -6.01
CA SER A 105 0.16 3.40 -6.33
C SER A 105 0.54 3.82 -7.76
N SER A 106 1.78 3.56 -8.18
CA SER A 106 2.23 3.90 -9.53
C SER A 106 1.49 3.09 -10.61
N PHE A 107 1.37 1.76 -10.45
CA PHE A 107 0.58 0.94 -11.37
C PHE A 107 -0.89 1.36 -11.40
N GLY A 108 -1.47 1.64 -10.24
CA GLY A 108 -2.84 2.14 -10.13
C GLY A 108 -3.08 3.44 -10.91
N ALA A 109 -2.21 4.43 -10.71
CA ALA A 109 -2.30 5.68 -11.45
C ALA A 109 -2.14 5.47 -12.96
N SER A 110 -1.27 4.56 -13.39
CA SER A 110 -1.05 4.23 -14.80
C SER A 110 -2.30 3.64 -15.46
N TRP A 111 -2.89 2.62 -14.84
CA TRP A 111 -4.11 1.98 -15.33
C TRP A 111 -5.29 2.94 -15.35
N PHE A 112 -5.39 3.80 -14.34
CA PHE A 112 -6.40 4.85 -14.30
C PHE A 112 -6.23 5.83 -15.48
N ALA A 113 -5.01 6.35 -15.70
CA ALA A 113 -4.72 7.27 -16.81
C ALA A 113 -5.03 6.64 -18.17
N LYS A 114 -4.64 5.38 -18.37
CA LYS A 114 -4.94 4.60 -19.57
C LYS A 114 -6.44 4.43 -19.78
N GLY A 115 -7.18 4.13 -18.72
CA GLY A 115 -8.63 3.98 -18.76
C GLY A 115 -9.33 5.30 -19.12
N ILE A 116 -8.98 6.40 -18.45
CA ILE A 116 -9.52 7.73 -18.76
C ILE A 116 -9.26 8.11 -20.23
N GLY A 117 -8.07 7.80 -20.74
CA GLY A 117 -7.74 8.06 -22.13
C GLY A 117 -8.66 7.39 -23.15
N GLN A 118 -9.27 6.25 -22.80
CA GLN A 118 -10.19 5.51 -23.68
C GLN A 118 -11.64 6.01 -23.61
N VAL A 119 -11.94 6.92 -22.67
CA VAL A 119 -13.27 7.52 -22.54
C VAL A 119 -13.43 8.62 -23.59
N PRO A 120 -14.39 8.50 -24.52
CA PRO A 120 -14.63 9.52 -25.54
C PRO A 120 -14.95 10.88 -24.92
N GLY A 121 -14.45 11.95 -25.53
CA GLY A 121 -14.74 13.33 -25.11
C GLY A 121 -13.93 13.84 -23.91
N THR A 122 -12.96 13.07 -23.40
CA THR A 122 -12.05 13.54 -22.35
C THR A 122 -10.92 14.43 -22.89
N GLY A 123 -10.62 14.37 -24.18
CA GLY A 123 -9.47 15.07 -24.81
C GLY A 123 -8.11 14.53 -24.38
N VAL A 124 -8.05 13.44 -23.58
CA VAL A 124 -6.83 12.92 -22.97
C VAL A 124 -5.99 12.06 -23.94
N LEU A 125 -6.59 11.52 -25.02
CA LEU A 125 -5.89 10.75 -26.06
C LEU A 125 -6.26 11.18 -27.50
N ASP A 126 -6.55 12.46 -27.73
CA ASP A 126 -6.83 12.96 -29.09
C ASP A 126 -5.63 12.79 -30.04
N TYR A 127 -4.41 12.56 -29.52
CA TYR A 127 -3.22 12.37 -30.36
C TYR A 127 -3.27 11.08 -31.20
N GLN A 128 -3.89 9.99 -30.71
CA GLN A 128 -3.93 8.74 -31.48
C GLN A 128 -4.83 8.83 -32.71
N GLU A 129 -5.85 9.69 -32.65
CA GLU A 129 -6.79 9.93 -33.74
C GLU A 129 -6.39 11.12 -34.62
N ASN A 130 -5.63 12.09 -34.08
CA ASN A 130 -5.29 13.34 -34.77
C ASN A 130 -3.80 13.48 -35.17
N GLU A 131 -2.94 12.52 -34.85
CA GLU A 131 -1.54 12.51 -35.30
C GLU A 131 -1.24 11.43 -36.34
N SER A 132 -0.10 11.57 -37.04
CA SER A 132 0.37 10.54 -37.96
C SER A 132 0.71 9.24 -37.20
N PRO A 133 0.50 8.06 -37.81
CA PRO A 133 0.80 6.78 -37.16
C PRO A 133 2.24 6.63 -36.66
N ASP A 134 3.20 7.30 -37.31
CA ASP A 134 4.61 7.33 -36.90
C ASP A 134 4.82 8.12 -35.60
N LEU A 135 4.17 9.29 -35.47
CA LEU A 135 4.28 10.12 -34.27
C LEU A 135 3.59 9.46 -33.07
N ALA A 136 2.40 8.90 -33.26
CA ALA A 136 1.68 8.15 -32.23
C ALA A 136 2.51 6.96 -31.71
N ARG A 137 3.24 6.26 -32.59
CA ARG A 137 4.18 5.19 -32.20
C ARG A 137 5.33 5.69 -31.36
N LYS A 138 5.94 6.83 -31.73
CA LYS A 138 7.04 7.44 -30.97
C LYS A 138 6.59 7.85 -29.57
N GLN A 139 5.44 8.51 -29.46
CA GLN A 139 4.87 8.92 -28.16
C GLN A 139 4.56 7.70 -27.27
N ASN A 140 3.89 6.68 -27.82
CA ASN A 140 3.63 5.43 -27.08
C ASN A 140 4.94 4.74 -26.66
N GLY A 141 5.98 4.78 -27.49
CA GLY A 141 7.31 4.25 -27.17
C GLY A 141 7.97 4.97 -25.99
N ILE A 142 7.91 6.31 -25.94
CA ILE A 142 8.46 7.10 -24.83
C ILE A 142 7.76 6.73 -23.50
N ILE A 143 6.43 6.70 -23.52
CA ILE A 143 5.62 6.35 -22.33
C ILE A 143 5.98 4.93 -21.86
N THR A 144 5.98 3.96 -22.77
CA THR A 144 6.22 2.56 -22.43
C THR A 144 7.66 2.31 -21.97
N LEU A 145 8.64 2.98 -22.55
CA LEU A 145 10.05 2.86 -22.14
C LEU A 145 10.28 3.40 -20.73
N ALA A 146 9.70 4.56 -20.39
CA ALA A 146 9.77 5.11 -19.04
C ALA A 146 9.15 4.15 -18.02
N TRP A 147 8.01 3.54 -18.35
CA TRP A 147 7.40 2.47 -17.55
C TRP A 147 8.30 1.24 -17.42
N GLY A 148 8.94 0.80 -18.50
CA GLY A 148 9.89 -0.31 -18.47
C GLY A 148 11.05 -0.06 -17.50
N ILE A 149 11.63 1.15 -17.52
CA ILE A 149 12.68 1.56 -16.59
C ILE A 149 12.18 1.50 -15.15
N TRP A 150 10.97 2.01 -14.88
CA TRP A 150 10.37 1.93 -13.55
C TRP A 150 10.19 0.48 -13.06
N VAL A 151 9.69 -0.42 -13.92
CA VAL A 151 9.56 -1.84 -13.58
C VAL A 151 10.92 -2.48 -13.29
N LEU A 152 11.97 -2.12 -14.03
CA LEU A 152 13.32 -2.60 -13.77
C LEU A 152 13.86 -2.10 -12.42
N ILE A 153 13.54 -0.87 -12.03
CA ILE A 153 13.88 -0.32 -10.70
C ILE A 153 13.16 -1.11 -9.60
N LEU A 154 11.86 -1.37 -9.75
CA LEU A 154 11.11 -2.20 -8.81
C LEU A 154 11.68 -3.62 -8.71
N LEU A 155 11.99 -4.24 -9.86
CA LEU A 155 12.62 -5.55 -9.90
C LEU A 155 13.95 -5.55 -9.13
N ALA A 156 14.84 -4.59 -9.42
CA ALA A 156 16.11 -4.47 -8.73
C ALA A 156 15.96 -4.23 -7.22
N GLY A 157 14.97 -3.43 -6.82
CA GLY A 157 14.64 -3.18 -5.42
C GLY A 157 14.13 -4.42 -4.67
N ASN A 158 13.51 -5.37 -5.38
CA ASN A 158 12.94 -6.59 -4.80
C ASN A 158 13.94 -7.75 -4.66
N VAL A 159 15.07 -7.73 -5.39
CA VAL A 159 16.10 -8.81 -5.35
C VAL A 159 16.73 -8.99 -3.96
N LYS A 160 16.60 -8.01 -3.05
CA LYS A 160 17.09 -8.09 -1.66
C LYS A 160 16.02 -8.48 -0.63
N SER A 161 14.76 -8.65 -1.06
CA SER A 161 13.61 -8.85 -0.18
C SER A 161 13.43 -10.30 0.30
N HIS A 162 14.35 -11.20 -0.08
CA HIS A 162 14.34 -12.62 0.26
C HIS A 162 15.73 -13.11 0.68
#